data_AF-A0A7J6SI45-F1
#
_entry.id   AF-A0A7J6SI45-F1
#
_cell.length_a   1.000
_cell.length_b   1.000
_cell.length_c   1.000
_cell.angle_alpha   90.00
_cell.angle_beta   90.00
_cell.angle_gamma   90.00
#
_symmetry.space_group_name_H-M   'P 1'
#
loop_
_entity.id
_entity.type
_entity.pdbx_description
1 polymer ?
#
loop_
_entity_poly.entity_id
_entity_poly.type
_entity_poly.pdbx_seq_one_letter_code
_entity_poly.pdbx_strand_id
1 'polypeptide(L)'
;YARKMVGTFKLSSEQLSAQDHYDYGMRAVKSTIDACGLLKRTLGDQLGEDQIVLRALRDVNVPKFLQDDLPLFENIISDLFPTTERPKVDYGNLSAALDEVFKKNNVQGTEWFVVKVVQLLDTLKVRHGMMLVGPTGAGKTTNYRMLQQTMTKLKKDGDAGYECVQTHILNPKAITQAQLYGAFDE
;
A
#
# COMPACT_ATOMS: atom_id res chain seq x y z
N TYR A 1 -14.73 15.77 -9.28
CA TYR A 1 -13.62 15.16 -8.51
C TYR A 1 -13.74 15.35 -7.01
N ALA A 2 -13.63 16.59 -6.47
CA ALA A 2 -13.66 16.83 -5.02
C ALA A 2 -14.92 16.28 -4.32
N ARG A 3 -16.12 16.44 -4.92
CA ARG A 3 -17.37 15.88 -4.38
C ARG A 3 -17.36 14.35 -4.30
N LYS A 4 -16.82 13.65 -5.32
CA LYS A 4 -16.72 12.19 -5.33
C LYS A 4 -15.74 11.70 -4.25
N MET A 5 -14.59 12.36 -4.12
CA MET A 5 -13.59 12.03 -3.10
C MET A 5 -14.13 12.25 -1.68
N VAL A 6 -14.70 13.44 -1.40
CA VAL A 6 -15.33 13.75 -0.11
C VAL A 6 -16.50 12.80 0.17
N GLY A 7 -17.33 12.52 -0.83
CA GLY A 7 -18.41 11.55 -0.74
C GLY A 7 -17.92 10.16 -0.37
N THR A 8 -16.82 9.70 -0.98
CA THR A 8 -16.22 8.40 -0.69
C THR A 8 -15.80 8.32 0.79
N PHE A 9 -15.08 9.32 1.29
CA PHE A 9 -14.63 9.35 2.68
C PHE A 9 -15.79 9.48 3.67
N LYS A 10 -16.79 10.30 3.36
CA LYS A 10 -17.99 10.47 4.19
C LYS A 10 -18.77 9.14 4.29
N LEU A 11 -19.12 8.53 3.17
CA LEU A 11 -19.86 7.26 3.16
C LEU A 11 -19.04 6.14 3.80
N SER A 12 -17.72 6.12 3.58
CA SER A 12 -16.81 5.17 4.23
C SER A 12 -16.85 5.31 5.75
N SER A 13 -16.87 6.54 6.28
CA SER A 13 -16.97 6.79 7.73
C SER A 13 -18.34 6.45 8.33
N GLU A 14 -19.39 6.46 7.53
CA GLU A 14 -20.78 6.20 7.96
C GLU A 14 -21.17 4.72 7.83
N GLN A 15 -20.59 3.98 6.87
CA GLN A 15 -21.01 2.63 6.50
C GLN A 15 -20.01 1.51 6.84
N LEU A 16 -18.72 1.81 6.93
CA LEU A 16 -17.71 0.80 7.28
C LEU A 16 -17.64 0.60 8.79
N SER A 17 -17.07 -0.53 9.22
CA SER A 17 -16.88 -0.80 10.64
C SER A 17 -16.00 0.26 11.33
N ALA A 18 -16.26 0.53 12.60
CA ALA A 18 -15.44 1.44 13.40
C ALA A 18 -14.14 0.74 13.81
N GLN A 19 -13.00 1.20 13.26
CA GLN A 19 -11.67 0.69 13.59
C GLN A 19 -10.74 1.82 14.01
N ASP A 20 -9.92 1.60 15.04
CA ASP A 20 -8.99 2.62 15.57
C ASP A 20 -7.94 3.10 14.55
N HIS A 21 -7.64 2.27 13.56
CA HIS A 21 -6.64 2.56 12.52
C HIS A 21 -7.24 3.17 11.25
N TYR A 22 -8.56 3.36 11.20
CA TYR A 22 -9.21 4.04 10.07
C TYR A 22 -9.06 5.55 10.22
N ASP A 23 -8.62 6.19 9.13
CA ASP A 23 -8.47 7.64 9.02
C ASP A 23 -9.25 8.11 7.79
N TYR A 24 -10.33 8.85 8.05
CA TYR A 24 -11.19 9.48 7.05
C TYR A 24 -11.07 11.01 7.07
N GLY A 25 -10.10 11.56 7.83
CA GLY A 25 -9.92 12.99 8.01
C GLY A 25 -9.15 13.66 6.87
N MET A 26 -8.81 14.94 7.07
CA MET A 26 -8.08 15.76 6.08
C MET A 26 -6.72 15.18 5.69
N ARG A 27 -6.08 14.42 6.58
CA ARG A 27 -4.81 13.74 6.28
C ARG A 27 -4.98 12.66 5.23
N ALA A 28 -6.05 11.86 5.31
CA ALA A 28 -6.38 10.86 4.30
C ALA A 28 -6.69 11.52 2.95
N VAL A 29 -7.49 12.59 2.96
CA VAL A 29 -7.79 13.39 1.75
C VAL A 29 -6.52 13.91 1.09
N LYS A 30 -5.62 14.56 1.86
CA LYS A 30 -4.33 15.05 1.34
C LYS A 30 -3.52 13.91 0.70
N SER A 31 -3.44 12.77 1.38
CA SER A 31 -2.67 11.63 0.89
C SER A 31 -3.21 11.09 -0.44
N THR A 32 -4.54 11.06 -0.60
CA THR A 32 -5.17 10.67 -1.87
C THR A 32 -4.88 11.69 -2.97
N ILE A 33 -4.89 12.99 -2.68
CA ILE A 33 -4.54 14.03 -3.65
C ILE A 33 -3.08 13.90 -4.09
N ASP A 34 -2.16 13.66 -3.15
CA ASP A 34 -0.74 13.44 -3.45
C ASP A 34 -0.55 12.22 -4.37
N ALA A 35 -1.28 11.12 -4.10
CA ALA A 35 -1.30 9.93 -4.95
C ALA A 35 -1.89 10.20 -6.34
N CYS A 36 -3.01 10.94 -6.45
CA CYS A 36 -3.54 11.38 -7.74
C CYS A 36 -2.51 12.18 -8.53
N GLY A 37 -1.77 13.08 -7.87
CA GLY A 37 -0.74 13.90 -8.50
C GLY A 37 0.41 13.06 -9.06
N LEU A 38 0.83 12.03 -8.33
CA LEU A 38 1.84 11.07 -8.81
C LEU A 38 1.32 10.32 -10.03
N LEU A 39 0.13 9.72 -9.94
CA LEU A 39 -0.47 8.94 -11.02
C LEU A 39 -0.71 9.78 -12.28
N LYS A 40 -1.10 11.06 -12.13
CA LYS A 40 -1.27 11.98 -13.26
C LYS A 40 0.04 12.26 -13.99
N ARG A 41 1.17 12.35 -13.28
CA ARG A 41 2.49 12.56 -13.91
C ARG A 41 2.98 11.32 -14.65
N THR A 42 2.64 10.13 -14.16
CA THR A 42 3.14 8.87 -14.73
C THR A 42 2.22 8.29 -15.81
N LEU A 43 0.90 8.46 -15.67
CA LEU A 43 -0.14 7.79 -16.47
C LEU A 43 -1.18 8.76 -17.03
N GLY A 44 -0.96 10.07 -16.94
CA GLY A 44 -1.92 11.10 -17.34
C GLY A 44 -2.34 11.05 -18.82
N ASP A 45 -1.44 10.57 -19.69
CA ASP A 45 -1.72 10.43 -21.12
C ASP A 45 -2.50 9.14 -21.45
N GLN A 46 -2.53 8.18 -20.51
CA GLN A 46 -3.13 6.85 -20.70
C GLN A 46 -4.48 6.70 -19.99
N LEU A 47 -4.66 7.36 -18.84
CA LEU A 47 -5.83 7.22 -17.99
C LEU A 47 -6.63 8.51 -17.92
N GLY A 48 -7.96 8.37 -17.95
CA GLY A 48 -8.86 9.48 -17.68
C GLY A 48 -8.75 9.97 -16.24
N GLU A 49 -9.10 11.24 -16.00
CA GLU A 49 -9.00 11.84 -14.67
C GLU A 49 -9.83 11.09 -13.61
N ASP A 50 -11.03 10.64 -13.96
CA ASP A 50 -11.88 9.82 -13.08
C ASP A 50 -11.22 8.46 -12.75
N GLN A 51 -10.52 7.84 -13.69
CA GLN A 51 -9.77 6.58 -13.46
C GLN A 51 -8.58 6.80 -12.53
N ILE A 52 -7.87 7.92 -12.67
CA ILE A 52 -6.77 8.31 -11.79
C ILE A 52 -7.27 8.50 -10.36
N VAL A 53 -8.38 9.22 -10.17
CA VAL A 53 -8.98 9.43 -8.84
C VAL A 53 -9.46 8.12 -8.24
N LEU A 54 -10.14 7.29 -9.03
CA LEU A 54 -10.59 5.96 -8.62
C LEU A 54 -9.41 5.09 -8.16
N ARG A 55 -8.32 5.07 -8.94
CA ARG A 55 -7.11 4.31 -8.60
C ARG A 55 -6.48 4.81 -7.31
N ALA A 56 -6.29 6.11 -7.17
CA ALA A 56 -5.70 6.71 -5.97
C ALA A 56 -6.53 6.42 -4.71
N LEU A 57 -7.86 6.52 -4.79
CA LEU A 57 -8.76 6.22 -3.68
C LEU A 57 -8.60 4.77 -3.21
N ARG A 58 -8.49 3.83 -4.15
CA ARG A 58 -8.31 2.41 -3.82
C ARG A 58 -6.93 2.15 -3.20
N ASP A 59 -5.87 2.66 -3.81
CA ASP A 59 -4.49 2.43 -3.36
C ASP A 59 -4.25 2.97 -1.94
N VAL A 60 -4.88 4.08 -1.58
CA VAL A 60 -4.71 4.70 -0.26
C VAL A 60 -5.54 4.02 0.83
N ASN A 61 -6.68 3.42 0.48
CA ASN A 61 -7.66 2.95 1.48
C ASN A 61 -7.78 1.42 1.57
N VAL A 62 -7.78 0.70 0.44
CA VAL A 62 -7.92 -0.77 0.41
C VAL A 62 -6.89 -1.50 1.29
N PRO A 63 -5.60 -1.10 1.36
CA PRO A 63 -4.64 -1.79 2.23
C PRO A 63 -4.94 -1.67 3.72
N LYS A 64 -5.74 -0.70 4.13
CA LYS A 64 -6.09 -0.44 5.54
C LYS A 64 -7.35 -1.19 5.98
N PHE A 65 -8.25 -1.48 5.05
CA PHE A 65 -9.55 -2.05 5.39
C PHE A 65 -9.48 -3.52 5.77
N LEU A 66 -10.37 -3.89 6.68
CA LEU A 66 -10.67 -5.28 6.98
C LEU A 66 -11.32 -5.96 5.77
N GLN A 67 -11.19 -7.29 5.70
CA GLN A 67 -11.75 -8.07 4.59
C GLN A 67 -13.27 -7.90 4.46
N ASP A 68 -13.98 -7.82 5.59
CA ASP A 68 -15.44 -7.69 5.63
C ASP A 68 -15.93 -6.29 5.20
N ASP A 69 -15.04 -5.29 5.29
CA ASP A 69 -15.31 -3.90 4.89
C ASP A 69 -15.03 -3.66 3.40
N LEU A 70 -14.26 -4.53 2.74
CA LEU A 70 -13.94 -4.38 1.32
C LEU A 70 -15.18 -4.40 0.42
N PRO A 71 -16.15 -5.34 0.55
CA PRO A 71 -17.36 -5.33 -0.27
C PRO A 71 -18.19 -4.04 -0.10
N LEU A 72 -18.28 -3.52 1.12
CA LEU A 72 -19.00 -2.27 1.40
C LEU A 72 -18.31 -1.09 0.71
N PHE A 73 -16.98 -1.02 0.79
CA PHE A 73 -16.21 0.01 0.10
C PHE A 73 -16.35 -0.09 -1.43
N GLU A 74 -16.36 -1.29 -2.00
CA GLU A 74 -16.57 -1.47 -3.44
C GLU A 74 -17.96 -1.01 -3.89
N ASN A 75 -19.00 -1.20 -3.07
CA ASN A 75 -20.34 -0.67 -3.35
C ASN A 75 -20.34 0.86 -3.36
N ILE A 76 -19.73 1.51 -2.36
CA ILE A 76 -19.59 2.98 -2.30
C ILE A 76 -18.86 3.50 -3.54
N ILE A 77 -17.81 2.81 -3.97
CA ILE A 77 -17.06 3.16 -5.18
C ILE A 77 -17.91 3.01 -6.43
N SER A 78 -18.65 1.90 -6.56
CA SER A 78 -19.55 1.66 -7.70
C SER A 78 -20.63 2.74 -7.82
N ASP A 79 -21.20 3.17 -6.70
CA ASP A 79 -22.23 4.22 -6.67
C ASP A 79 -21.67 5.60 -7.08
N LEU A 80 -20.44 5.92 -6.67
CA LEU A 80 -19.80 7.22 -6.96
C LEU A 80 -19.08 7.28 -8.32
N PHE A 81 -18.72 6.12 -8.88
CA PHE A 81 -17.99 5.97 -10.14
C PHE A 81 -18.65 4.93 -11.08
N PRO A 82 -19.95 5.07 -11.42
CA PRO A 82 -20.72 4.01 -12.09
C PRO A 82 -20.24 3.71 -13.52
N THR A 83 -19.64 4.67 -14.20
CA THR A 83 -19.18 4.56 -15.60
C THR A 83 -17.66 4.44 -15.73
N THR A 84 -16.93 4.43 -14.61
CA THR A 84 -15.47 4.44 -14.62
C THR A 84 -14.94 3.01 -14.48
N GLU A 85 -14.36 2.49 -15.55
CA GLU A 85 -13.71 1.18 -15.49
C GLU A 85 -12.46 1.21 -14.60
N ARG A 86 -12.26 0.14 -13.84
CA ARG A 86 -11.08 -0.03 -13.00
C ARG A 86 -9.84 -0.15 -13.89
N PRO A 87 -8.83 0.72 -13.74
CA PRO A 87 -7.61 0.60 -14.51
C PRO A 87 -6.88 -0.69 -14.15
N LYS A 88 -6.45 -1.44 -15.16
CA LYS A 88 -5.58 -2.60 -15.00
C LYS A 88 -4.18 -2.10 -14.65
N VAL A 89 -3.57 -2.69 -13.65
CA VAL A 89 -2.19 -2.38 -13.27
C VAL A 89 -1.31 -3.44 -13.86
N ASP A 90 -0.37 -3.02 -14.69
CA ASP A 90 0.71 -3.88 -15.14
C ASP A 90 1.89 -3.74 -14.18
N TYR A 91 2.22 -4.82 -13.48
CA TYR A 91 3.37 -4.86 -12.59
C TYR A 91 4.64 -5.35 -13.32
N GLY A 92 4.56 -5.65 -14.61
CA GLY A 92 5.68 -6.04 -15.46
C GLY A 92 6.55 -7.13 -14.84
N ASN A 93 7.85 -6.86 -14.76
CA ASN A 93 8.86 -7.80 -14.25
C ASN A 93 8.71 -8.12 -12.75
N LEU A 94 7.93 -7.34 -12.00
CA LEU A 94 7.75 -7.55 -10.55
C LEU A 94 7.12 -8.92 -10.26
N SER A 95 6.12 -9.33 -11.04
CA SER A 95 5.43 -10.60 -10.80
C SER A 95 6.36 -11.80 -11.02
N ALA A 96 7.13 -11.79 -12.10
CA ALA A 96 8.10 -12.84 -12.40
C ALA A 96 9.21 -12.91 -11.34
N ALA A 97 9.73 -11.75 -10.92
CA ALA A 97 10.75 -11.68 -9.88
C ALA A 97 10.21 -12.15 -8.51
N LEU A 98 8.95 -11.84 -8.17
CA LEU A 98 8.30 -12.33 -6.95
C LEU A 98 8.21 -13.85 -6.95
N ASP A 99 7.79 -14.46 -8.05
CA ASP A 99 7.66 -15.92 -8.16
C ASP A 99 9.01 -16.64 -7.98
N GLU A 100 10.08 -16.09 -8.55
CA GLU A 100 11.44 -16.60 -8.35
C GLU A 100 11.89 -16.49 -6.89
N VAL A 101 11.64 -15.34 -6.25
CA VAL A 101 11.99 -15.10 -4.85
C VAL A 101 11.20 -16.02 -3.92
N PHE A 102 9.91 -16.23 -4.18
CA PHE A 102 9.08 -17.14 -3.41
C PHE A 102 9.58 -18.58 -3.50
N LYS A 103 9.89 -19.07 -4.70
CA LYS A 103 10.49 -20.40 -4.91
C LYS A 103 11.82 -20.55 -4.18
N LYS A 104 12.70 -19.54 -4.28
CA LYS A 104 14.01 -19.54 -3.61
C LYS A 104 13.90 -19.61 -2.08
N ASN A 105 12.89 -18.97 -1.50
CA ASN A 105 12.69 -18.93 -0.04
C ASN A 105 11.73 -20.03 0.46
N ASN A 106 11.31 -20.95 -0.40
CA ASN A 106 10.34 -22.00 -0.08
C ASN A 106 9.02 -21.44 0.50
N VAL A 107 8.55 -20.32 -0.07
CA VAL A 107 7.29 -19.66 0.30
C VAL A 107 6.24 -19.97 -0.76
N GLN A 108 5.05 -20.38 -0.34
CA GLN A 108 3.94 -20.57 -1.26
C GLN A 108 3.35 -19.22 -1.67
N GLY A 109 3.49 -18.86 -2.93
CA GLY A 109 2.91 -17.66 -3.53
C GLY A 109 1.43 -17.78 -3.80
N THR A 110 0.59 -17.77 -2.76
CA THR A 110 -0.85 -17.67 -2.97
C THR A 110 -1.19 -16.31 -3.57
N GLU A 111 -2.24 -16.23 -4.40
CA GLU A 111 -2.67 -14.98 -5.04
C GLU A 111 -2.87 -13.85 -4.00
N TRP A 112 -3.50 -14.19 -2.87
CA TRP A 112 -3.68 -13.26 -1.76
C TRP A 112 -2.35 -12.72 -1.23
N PHE A 113 -1.33 -13.57 -1.07
CA PHE A 113 -0.04 -13.16 -0.54
C PHE A 113 0.74 -12.29 -1.53
N VAL A 114 0.69 -12.62 -2.83
CA VAL A 114 1.24 -11.78 -3.90
C VAL A 114 0.63 -10.38 -3.85
N VAL A 115 -0.71 -10.30 -3.79
CA VAL A 115 -1.43 -9.03 -3.68
C VAL A 115 -0.98 -8.24 -2.44
N LYS A 116 -0.74 -8.91 -1.30
CA LYS A 116 -0.27 -8.23 -0.07
C LYS A 116 1.17 -7.72 -0.16
N VAL A 117 2.04 -8.39 -0.90
CA VAL A 117 3.40 -7.91 -1.16
C VAL A 117 3.38 -6.70 -2.10
N VAL A 118 2.54 -6.74 -3.13
CA VAL A 118 2.34 -5.63 -4.06
C VAL A 118 1.72 -4.41 -3.36
N GLN A 119 0.71 -4.62 -2.51
CA GLN A 119 0.11 -3.55 -1.70
C GLN A 119 1.14 -2.87 -0.80
N LEU A 120 2.10 -3.62 -0.24
CA LEU A 120 3.20 -3.06 0.55
C LEU A 120 4.08 -2.13 -0.30
N LEU A 121 4.45 -2.56 -1.51
CA LEU A 121 5.22 -1.73 -2.45
C LEU A 121 4.48 -0.45 -2.84
N ASP A 122 3.20 -0.55 -3.20
CA ASP A 122 2.40 0.60 -3.60
C ASP A 122 2.22 1.59 -2.44
N THR A 123 2.06 1.08 -1.22
CA THR A 123 1.99 1.93 -0.02
C THR A 123 3.33 2.64 0.23
N LEU A 124 4.48 1.96 0.01
CA LEU A 124 5.82 2.53 0.19
C LEU A 124 6.10 3.68 -0.79
N LYS A 125 5.56 3.62 -2.02
CA LYS A 125 5.70 4.69 -3.02
C LYS A 125 5.00 5.99 -2.58
N VAL A 126 3.94 5.88 -1.79
CA VAL A 126 3.14 7.03 -1.33
C VAL A 126 3.55 7.51 0.06
N ARG A 127 4.04 6.61 0.93
CA ARG A 127 4.33 6.91 2.34
C ARG A 127 5.65 6.31 2.79
N HIS A 128 6.49 7.14 3.42
CA HIS A 128 7.78 6.72 3.98
C HIS A 128 7.65 5.94 5.30
N GLY A 129 6.51 6.06 6.00
CA GLY A 129 6.24 5.38 7.26
C GLY A 129 4.89 4.68 7.22
N MET A 130 4.85 3.44 7.69
CA MET A 130 3.64 2.62 7.76
C MET A 130 3.74 1.58 8.87
N MET A 131 2.61 0.94 9.16
CA MET A 131 2.53 -0.17 10.11
C MET A 131 2.04 -1.42 9.39
N LEU A 132 2.73 -2.55 9.59
CA LEU A 132 2.26 -3.86 9.18
C LEU A 132 1.46 -4.47 10.32
N VAL A 133 0.14 -4.50 10.19
CA VAL A 133 -0.80 -4.96 11.23
C VAL A 133 -1.37 -6.33 10.86
N GLY A 134 -1.60 -7.17 11.88
CA GLY A 134 -2.18 -8.50 11.74
C GLY A 134 -1.79 -9.42 12.89
N PRO A 135 -2.43 -10.60 13.03
CA PRO A 135 -2.16 -11.52 14.14
C PRO A 135 -0.76 -12.14 14.06
N THR A 136 -0.31 -12.74 15.16
CA THR A 136 0.93 -13.52 15.20
C THR A 136 0.89 -14.65 14.17
N GLY A 137 2.01 -14.88 13.47
CA GLY A 137 2.07 -15.91 12.43
C GLY A 137 1.44 -15.53 11.08
N ALA A 138 0.82 -14.37 10.93
CA ALA A 138 0.16 -13.94 9.68
C ALA A 138 1.12 -13.55 8.52
N GLY A 139 2.39 -13.97 8.56
CA GLY A 139 3.34 -13.73 7.47
C GLY A 139 3.84 -12.29 7.33
N LYS A 140 3.60 -11.39 8.29
CA LYS A 140 4.04 -9.97 8.23
C LYS A 140 5.53 -9.81 7.96
N THR A 141 6.36 -10.58 8.67
CA THR A 141 7.82 -10.56 8.52
C THR A 141 8.25 -11.13 7.17
N THR A 142 7.58 -12.21 6.71
CA THR A 142 7.84 -12.80 5.41
C THR A 142 7.49 -11.82 4.29
N ASN A 143 6.37 -11.09 4.40
CA ASN A 143 5.91 -10.12 3.40
C ASN A 143 7.00 -9.09 3.06
N TYR A 144 7.46 -8.31 4.04
CA TYR A 144 8.47 -7.27 3.75
C TYR A 144 9.82 -7.87 3.31
N ARG A 145 10.18 -9.06 3.79
CA ARG A 145 11.42 -9.75 3.37
C ARG A 145 11.35 -10.21 1.92
N MET A 146 10.20 -10.72 1.47
CA MET A 146 10.02 -11.08 0.07
C MET A 146 10.07 -9.83 -0.82
N LEU A 147 9.44 -8.73 -0.40
CA LEU A 147 9.54 -7.47 -1.12
C LEU A 147 10.98 -6.97 -1.21
N GLN A 148 11.71 -6.96 -0.10
CA GLN A 148 13.11 -6.57 -0.03
C GLN A 148 13.98 -7.34 -1.04
N GLN A 149 13.86 -8.68 -1.03
CA GLN A 149 14.63 -9.55 -1.93
C GLN A 149 14.23 -9.33 -3.38
N THR A 150 12.95 -9.13 -3.66
CA THR A 150 12.42 -8.86 -5.01
C THR A 150 12.96 -7.56 -5.58
N MET A 151 12.89 -6.46 -4.82
CA MET A 151 13.43 -5.15 -5.24
C MET A 151 14.94 -5.22 -5.47
N THR A 152 15.66 -5.91 -4.58
CA THR A 152 17.10 -6.11 -4.72
C THR A 152 17.47 -6.95 -5.93
N LYS A 153 16.68 -7.98 -6.24
CA LYS A 153 16.85 -8.79 -7.45
C LYS A 153 16.62 -7.96 -8.72
N LEU A 154 15.51 -7.23 -8.79
CA LEU A 154 15.19 -6.38 -9.95
C LEU A 154 16.29 -5.35 -10.22
N LYS A 155 16.87 -4.75 -9.17
CA LYS A 155 18.03 -3.87 -9.31
C LYS A 155 19.24 -4.59 -9.94
N LYS A 156 19.53 -5.82 -9.49
CA LYS A 156 20.65 -6.63 -10.01
C LYS A 156 20.43 -7.08 -11.45
N ASP A 157 19.16 -7.32 -11.81
CA ASP A 157 18.75 -7.70 -13.16
C ASP A 157 18.73 -6.49 -14.13
N GLY A 158 19.08 -5.29 -13.65
CA GLY A 158 19.26 -4.08 -14.46
C GLY A 158 18.03 -3.18 -14.56
N ASP A 159 16.98 -3.43 -13.77
CA ASP A 159 15.79 -2.59 -13.76
C ASP A 159 16.04 -1.28 -12.98
N ALA A 160 16.08 -0.17 -13.71
CA ALA A 160 16.33 1.16 -13.16
C ALA A 160 15.19 1.68 -12.26
N GLY A 161 14.00 1.06 -12.31
CA GLY A 161 12.85 1.44 -11.49
C GLY A 161 12.92 0.96 -10.04
N TYR A 162 13.89 0.12 -9.69
CA TYR A 162 14.04 -0.47 -8.36
C TYR A 162 15.40 -0.13 -7.75
N GLU A 163 15.51 -0.34 -6.44
CA GLU A 163 16.75 -0.13 -5.69
C GLU A 163 17.06 -1.31 -4.76
N CYS A 164 18.34 -1.46 -4.43
CA CYS A 164 18.77 -2.45 -3.45
C CYS A 164 18.27 -2.05 -2.05
N VAL A 165 17.56 -2.96 -1.38
CA VAL A 165 16.92 -2.67 -0.09
C VAL A 165 17.72 -3.28 1.06
N GLN A 166 18.17 -2.43 1.97
CA GLN A 166 18.78 -2.84 3.23
C GLN A 166 17.75 -2.76 4.37
N THR A 167 17.82 -3.70 5.31
CA THR A 167 16.88 -3.75 6.44
C THR A 167 17.66 -3.76 7.75
N HIS A 168 17.31 -2.81 8.63
CA HIS A 168 17.81 -2.75 10.00
C HIS A 168 16.64 -3.09 10.94
N ILE A 169 16.82 -4.13 11.76
CA ILE A 169 15.79 -4.62 12.67
C ILE A 169 16.17 -4.21 14.09
N LEU A 170 15.24 -3.54 14.77
CA LEU A 170 15.41 -3.10 16.15
C LEU A 170 14.18 -3.49 16.97
N ASN A 171 14.39 -4.02 18.17
CA ASN A 171 13.34 -4.15 19.17
C ASN A 171 13.39 -2.92 20.10
N PRO A 172 12.51 -1.93 19.91
CA PRO A 172 12.56 -0.69 20.69
C PRO A 172 12.25 -0.91 22.18
N LYS A 173 11.64 -2.04 22.55
CA LYS A 173 11.36 -2.39 23.96
C LYS A 173 12.50 -3.12 24.66
N ALA A 174 13.54 -3.53 23.91
CA ALA A 174 14.71 -4.21 24.48
C ALA A 174 15.81 -3.23 24.95
N ILE A 175 15.65 -1.93 24.66
CA ILE A 175 16.61 -0.87 25.01
C ILE A 175 15.87 0.28 25.69
N THR A 176 16.60 1.09 26.45
CA THR A 176 16.01 2.27 27.11
C THR A 176 15.71 3.37 26.11
N GLN A 177 14.82 4.31 26.47
CA GLN A 177 14.53 5.47 25.62
C GLN A 177 15.78 6.31 25.36
N ALA A 178 16.65 6.47 26.36
CA ALA A 178 17.94 7.16 26.22
C ALA A 178 18.88 6.45 25.22
N GLN A 179 18.91 5.12 25.20
CA GLN A 179 19.70 4.36 24.22
C GLN A 179 19.12 4.43 22.81
N LEU A 180 17.78 4.50 22.70
CA LEU A 180 17.08 4.53 21.42
C LEU A 180 17.11 5.91 20.76
N TYR A 181 16.91 6.97 21.54
CA TYR A 181 16.74 8.34 21.05
C TYR A 181 17.89 9.28 21.41
N GLY A 182 18.83 8.84 22.24
CA GLY A 182 19.84 9.68 22.88
C GLY A 182 19.32 10.29 24.20
N ALA A 183 20.26 10.72 25.03
CA ALA A 183 20.01 11.56 26.20
C ALA A 183 21.03 12.72 26.20
N PHE A 184 20.68 13.81 26.88
CA PHE A 184 21.66 14.85 27.17
C PHE A 184 22.49 14.42 28.38
N ASP A 185 23.79 14.71 28.36
CA ASP A 185 24.60 14.60 29.57
C ASP A 185 24.09 15.63 30.59
N GLU A 186 23.77 15.17 31.79
CA GLU A 186 23.45 16.03 32.94
C GLU A 186 24.69 16.77 33.46
#